data_AF-A0A4R6FJW3-F1
#
_entry.id   AF-A0A4R6FJW3-F1
#
_cell.length_a   1.000
_cell.length_b   1.000
_cell.length_c   1.000
_cell.angle_alpha   90.00
_cell.angle_beta   90.00
_cell.angle_gamma   90.00
#
_symmetry.space_group_name_H-M   'P 1'
#
loop_
_entity.id
_entity.type
_entity.pdbx_description
1 polymer ?
#
loop_
_entity_poly.entity_id
_entity_poly.type
_entity_poly.pdbx_seq_one_letter_code
_entity_poly.pdbx_strand_id
1 'polypeptide(L)' 'MKAYSTRTMLSPPPEFVGYFVEHGWSKVNRLYGKRAAQRYYHMLGPERLKAARKRHKMTAAKSAMAVG' A
#
# COMPACT_ATOMS: atom_id res chain seq x y z
N MET A 1 -18.94 9.45 -8.32
CA MET A 1 -17.69 8.74 -7.94
C MET A 1 -16.83 8.58 -9.19
N LYS A 2 -15.62 9.19 -9.25
CA LYS A 2 -14.71 9.03 -10.39
C LYS A 2 -14.17 7.59 -10.38
N ALA A 3 -14.62 6.76 -11.32
CA ALA A 3 -13.99 5.49 -11.59
C ALA A 3 -12.58 5.78 -12.14
N TYR A 4 -11.54 5.35 -11.42
CA TYR A 4 -10.18 5.37 -11.94
C TYR A 4 -10.14 4.40 -13.12
N SER A 5 -10.40 4.94 -14.32
CA SER A 5 -10.41 4.18 -15.56
C SER A 5 -9.10 3.42 -15.67
N THR A 6 -9.19 2.12 -15.96
CA THR A 6 -8.10 1.14 -16.05
C THR A 6 -7.03 1.48 -17.12
N ARG A 7 -7.11 2.66 -17.75
CA ARG A 7 -6.10 3.22 -18.64
C ARG A 7 -4.91 3.73 -17.82
N THR A 8 -3.90 2.87 -17.70
CA THR A 8 -2.51 3.28 -17.86
C THR A 8 -2.06 4.48 -17.02
N MET A 9 -2.28 4.47 -15.70
CA MET A 9 -1.36 5.22 -14.83
C MET A 9 0.02 4.56 -14.97
N LEU A 10 0.91 5.24 -15.70
CA LEU A 10 2.29 4.81 -15.97
C LEU A 10 3.15 4.77 -14.70
N SER A 11 2.70 5.44 -13.64
CA SER A 11 3.41 5.53 -12.37
C SER A 11 2.49 5.19 -11.20
N PRO A 12 2.98 4.46 -10.20
CA PRO A 12 2.25 4.25 -8.96
C PRO A 12 1.99 5.59 -8.28
N PRO A 13 0.77 5.88 -7.82
CA PRO A 13 0.49 7.09 -7.07
C PRO A 13 1.30 7.08 -5.76
N PRO A 14 1.80 8.23 -5.28
CA PRO A 14 2.63 8.30 -4.08
C PRO A 14 1.91 7.77 -2.83
N GLU A 15 0.58 7.91 -2.80
CA GLU A 15 -0.29 7.41 -1.71
C GLU A 15 -0.43 5.88 -1.68
N PHE A 16 -0.07 5.17 -2.77
CA PHE A 16 -0.19 3.71 -2.84
C PHE A 16 0.57 3.03 -1.70
N VAL A 17 1.77 3.52 -1.39
CA VAL A 17 2.61 2.98 -0.32
C VAL A 17 1.92 3.12 1.04
N GLY A 18 1.36 4.30 1.32
CA GLY A 18 0.63 4.56 2.57
C GLY A 18 -0.56 3.62 2.71
N TYR A 19 -1.43 3.56 1.71
CA TYR A 19 -2.59 2.66 1.73
C TYR A 19 -2.19 1.18 1.84
N PHE A 20 -1.10 0.76 1.19
CA PHE A 20 -0.58 -0.60 1.29
C PHE A 20 -0.02 -0.90 2.68
N VAL A 21 0.71 0.03 3.28
CA VAL A 21 1.35 -0.13 4.58
C VAL A 21 0.31 -0.14 5.71
N GLU A 22 -0.64 0.78 5.68
CA GLU A 22 -1.68 0.94 6.70
C GLU A 22 -2.77 -0.13 6.60
N HIS A 23 -3.35 -0.32 5.41
CA HIS A 23 -4.53 -1.16 5.22
C HIS A 23 -4.25 -2.49 4.49
N GLY A 24 -3.11 -2.61 3.82
CA GLY A 24 -2.74 -3.82 3.09
C GLY A 24 -3.45 -4.02 1.75
N TRP A 25 -3.32 -5.24 1.22
CA TRP A 25 -3.75 -5.62 -0.12
C TRP A 25 -5.25 -5.41 -0.40
N SER A 26 -6.12 -5.65 0.58
CA SER A 26 -7.57 -5.57 0.38
C SER A 26 -8.03 -4.15 -0.01
N LYS A 27 -7.47 -3.11 0.62
CA LYS A 27 -7.83 -1.71 0.33
C LYS A 27 -7.29 -1.27 -1.02
N VAL A 28 -6.01 -1.54 -1.31
CA VAL A 28 -5.40 -1.16 -2.59
C VAL A 28 -6.04 -1.89 -3.77
N ASN A 29 -6.43 -3.16 -3.60
CA ASN A 29 -7.17 -3.90 -4.63
C ASN A 29 -8.56 -3.31 -4.89
N ARG A 30 -9.22 -2.77 -3.87
CA ARG A 30 -10.52 -2.10 -4.00
C ARG A 30 -10.40 -0.72 -4.66
N LEU A 31 -9.33 0.03 -4.37
CA LEU A 31 -9.12 1.38 -4.90
C LEU A 31 -8.60 1.37 -6.35
N TYR A 32 -7.55 0.59 -6.61
CA TYR A 32 -6.84 0.61 -7.89
C TYR A 32 -7.18 -0.58 -8.79
N GLY A 33 -7.80 -1.63 -8.25
CA GLY A 33 -8.02 -2.89 -8.95
C GLY A 33 -6.82 -3.82 -8.86
N LYS A 34 -7.09 -5.13 -8.89
CA LYS A 34 -6.06 -6.18 -8.71
C LYS A 34 -4.87 -6.04 -9.65
N ARG A 35 -5.11 -5.83 -10.95
CA ARG A 35 -4.04 -5.76 -11.97
C ARG A 35 -3.15 -4.54 -11.80
N ALA A 36 -3.73 -3.37 -11.49
CA ALA A 36 -2.96 -2.15 -11.30
C ALA A 36 -2.18 -2.19 -9.98
N ALA A 37 -2.81 -2.64 -8.89
CA ALA A 37 -2.15 -2.78 -7.59
C ALA A 37 -0.96 -3.77 -7.67
N GLN A 38 -1.11 -4.87 -8.41
CA GLN A 38 -0.02 -5.81 -8.65
C GLN A 38 1.12 -5.17 -9.45
N ARG A 39 0.84 -4.43 -10.53
CA ARG A 39 1.87 -3.70 -11.29
C ARG A 39 2.62 -2.68 -10.42
N TYR A 40 1.90 -1.88 -9.63
CA TYR A 40 2.50 -0.91 -8.72
C TYR A 40 3.37 -1.58 -7.65
N TYR A 41 2.91 -2.70 -7.10
CA TYR A 41 3.67 -3.49 -6.14
C TYR A 41 5.00 -4.00 -6.70
N HIS A 42 4.99 -4.47 -7.96
CA HIS A 42 6.23 -4.87 -8.64
C HIS A 42 7.12 -3.67 -8.99
N MET A 43 6.54 -2.56 -9.47
CA MET A 43 7.29 -1.35 -9.83
C MET A 43 7.99 -0.68 -8.64
N LEU A 44 7.32 -0.58 -7.49
CA LEU A 44 7.88 0.05 -6.28
C LEU A 44 8.88 -0.83 -5.53
N GLY A 45 8.91 -2.12 -5.84
CA GLY A 45 9.75 -3.11 -5.19
C GLY A 45 8.99 -3.85 -4.07
N PRO A 46 8.66 -5.13 -4.26
CA PRO A 46 7.87 -5.90 -3.31
C PRO A 46 8.52 -6.01 -1.93
N GLU A 47 9.86 -6.12 -1.91
CA GLU A 47 10.66 -6.22 -0.68
C GLU A 47 10.64 -4.91 0.11
N ARG A 48 10.75 -3.76 -0.56
CA ARG A 48 10.66 -2.44 0.09
C ARG A 48 9.30 -2.23 0.75
N LEU A 49 8.22 -2.62 0.06
CA LEU A 49 6.86 -2.51 0.57
C LEU A 49 6.60 -3.45 1.75
N LYS A 50 7.09 -4.69 1.70
CA LYS A 50 7.02 -5.62 2.84
C LYS A 50 7.80 -5.09 4.04
N ALA A 51 9.01 -4.57 3.83
CA ALA A 51 9.82 -3.98 4.89
C ALA A 51 9.14 -2.74 5.50
N ALA A 52 8.57 -1.85 4.68
CA ALA A 52 7.82 -0.69 5.16
C ALA A 52 6.61 -1.11 6.01
N ARG A 53 5.85 -2.11 5.57
CA ARG A 53 4.71 -2.65 6.34
C ARG A 53 5.15 -3.32 7.64
N LYS A 54 6.26 -4.07 7.62
CA LYS A 54 6.85 -4.68 8.82
C LYS A 54 7.24 -3.61 9.83
N ARG A 55 7.94 -2.56 9.38
CA ARG A 55 8.32 -1.41 10.21
C ARG A 55 7.08 -0.74 10.81
N HIS A 56 6.09 -0.40 9.98
CA HIS A 56 4.84 0.21 10.46
C HIS A 56 4.13 -0.63 11.52
N LYS A 57 4.01 -1.95 11.32
CA LYS A 57 3.44 -2.85 12.34
C LYS A 57 4.24 -2.85 13.64
N MET A 58 5.58 -2.83 13.55
CA MET A 58 6.43 -2.76 14.74
C MET A 58 6.31 -1.40 15.45
N THR A 59 6.21 -0.29 14.69
CA THR A 59 6.01 1.04 15.26
C THR A 59 4.63 1.16 15.92
N ALA A 60 3.57 0.71 15.26
CA ALA A 60 2.23 0.69 15.82
C ALA A 60 2.15 -0.18 17.09
N ALA A 61 2.80 -1.35 17.08
CA ALA A 61 2.91 -2.20 18.28
C ALA A 61 3.71 -1.52 19.39
N LYS A 62 4.81 -0.83 19.07
CA LYS A 62 5.63 -0.11 20.04
C LYS A 62 4.88 1.09 20.63
N SER A 63 4.12 1.83 19.82
CA SER A 63 3.27 2.92 20.29
C SER A 63 2.12 2.42 21.17
N ALA A 64 1.56 1.25 20.88
CA ALA A 64 0.53 0.64 21.73
C ALA A 64 1.08 0.17 23.09
N MET A 65 2.36 -0.21 23.17
CA MET A 65 3.01 -0.62 24.42
C MET A 65 3.56 0.54 25.26
N ALA A 66 3.73 1.74 24.68
CA ALA A 66 4.25 2.91 25.38
C ALA A 66 3.17 3.71 26.14
N VAL A 67 1.89 3.32 26.00
CA VAL A 67 0.72 3.95 26.65
C VAL A 67 0.03 2.93 27.57
N GLY A 68 0.83 2.13 28.28
CA GLY A 68 0.37 1.14 29.26
C GLY A 68 1.06 1.36 30.59
#